data_AF-A0A498K9Q7-F1
#
_entry.id   AF-A0A498K9Q7-F1
#
_cell.length_a   1.000
_cell.length_b   1.000
_cell.length_c   1.000
_cell.angle_alpha   90.00
_cell.angle_beta   90.00
_cell.angle_gamma   90.00
#
_symmetry.space_group_name_H-M   'P 1'
#
loop_
_entity.id
_entity.type
_entity.pdbx_description
1 polymer ?
#
loop_
_entity_poly.entity_id
_entity_poly.type
_entity_poly.pdbx_seq_one_letter_code
_entity_poly.pdbx_strand_id
1 'polypeptide(L)'
;MPFSMEKEEWERLNAHACSTIRLCLGKQQKYGVMNITSAKELWDALKTRYMKKSAENRLHLKSKLYRFQYKQGMKMIGHLEEFNKLLAELANLEV
;
A
#
# COMPACT_ATOMS: atom_id res chain seq x y z
N MET A 1 0.89 -23.26 -1.04
CA MET A 1 1.40 -23.95 0.16
C MET A 1 2.88 -24.24 -0.06
N PRO A 2 3.79 -23.91 0.88
CA PRO A 2 5.18 -24.33 0.83
C PRO A 2 5.25 -25.86 0.91
N PHE A 3 6.13 -26.48 0.13
CA PHE A 3 6.17 -27.94 -0.07
C PHE A 3 6.51 -28.77 1.18
N SER A 4 6.93 -28.13 2.29
CA SER A 4 7.37 -28.80 3.53
C SER A 4 6.43 -28.62 4.72
N MET A 5 5.30 -27.92 4.55
CA MET A 5 4.40 -27.56 5.66
C MET A 5 3.12 -28.38 5.62
N GLU A 6 2.66 -28.82 6.80
CA GLU A 6 1.39 -29.54 6.92
C GLU A 6 0.20 -28.63 6.59
N LYS A 7 -0.89 -29.24 6.11
CA LYS A 7 -2.07 -28.50 5.66
C LYS A 7 -2.70 -27.65 6.76
N GLU A 8 -2.86 -28.22 7.94
CA GLU A 8 -3.46 -27.54 9.08
C GLU A 8 -2.58 -26.37 9.57
N GLU A 9 -1.27 -26.57 9.59
CA GLU A 9 -0.32 -25.52 9.96
C GLU A 9 -0.37 -24.36 8.94
N TRP A 10 -0.41 -24.68 7.64
CA TRP A 10 -0.57 -23.67 6.61
C TRP A 10 -1.88 -22.90 6.74
N GLU A 11 -3.01 -23.59 6.97
CA GLU A 11 -4.32 -22.96 7.11
C GLU A 11 -4.37 -22.01 8.31
N ARG A 12 -3.78 -22.44 9.44
CA ARG A 12 -3.63 -21.61 10.64
C ARG A 12 -2.79 -20.37 10.37
N LEU A 13 -1.64 -20.51 9.72
CA LEU A 13 -0.77 -19.38 9.37
C LEU A 13 -1.44 -18.42 8.39
N ASN A 14 -2.13 -18.97 7.38
CA ASN A 14 -2.87 -18.18 6.42
C ASN A 14 -4.00 -17.38 7.10
N ALA A 15 -4.78 -18.00 7.98
CA ALA A 15 -5.83 -17.32 8.74
C ALA A 15 -5.27 -16.23 9.67
N HIS A 16 -4.13 -16.51 10.32
CA HIS A 16 -3.43 -15.53 11.14
C HIS A 16 -2.96 -14.33 10.32
N ALA A 17 -2.28 -14.56 9.19
CA ALA A 17 -1.85 -13.49 8.28
C ALA A 17 -3.03 -12.67 7.76
N CYS A 18 -4.12 -13.32 7.36
CA CYS A 18 -5.38 -12.70 6.96
C CYS A 18 -5.95 -11.76 8.03
N SER A 19 -5.92 -12.19 9.29
CA SER A 19 -6.40 -11.42 10.44
C SER A 19 -5.50 -10.21 10.71
N THR A 20 -4.19 -10.42 10.73
CA THR A 20 -3.18 -9.37 10.94
C THR A 20 -3.25 -8.30 9.85
N ILE A 21 -3.34 -8.67 8.57
CA ILE A 21 -3.47 -7.72 7.47
C ILE A 21 -4.74 -6.87 7.66
N ARG A 22 -5.88 -7.50 7.95
CA ARG A 22 -7.14 -6.77 8.16
C ARG A 22 -7.08 -5.85 9.37
N LEU A 23 -6.42 -6.24 10.47
CA LEU A 23 -6.27 -5.40 11.65
C LEU A 23 -5.58 -4.07 11.32
N CYS A 24 -4.61 -4.08 10.41
CA CYS A 24 -3.90 -2.88 9.95
C CYS A 24 -4.70 -1.98 8.99
N LEU A 25 -5.87 -2.40 8.52
CA LEU A 25 -6.69 -1.62 7.58
C LEU A 25 -7.71 -0.72 8.28
N GLY A 26 -7.91 0.48 7.73
CA GLY A 26 -9.00 1.38 8.08
C GLY A 26 -10.37 0.84 7.63
N LYS A 27 -11.45 1.32 8.26
CA LYS A 27 -12.83 0.82 8.06
C LYS A 27 -13.22 0.72 6.59
N GLN A 28 -12.94 1.75 5.78
CA GLN A 28 -13.32 1.80 4.37
C GLN A 28 -12.54 0.82 3.49
N GLN A 29 -11.28 0.49 3.86
CA GLN A 29 -10.47 -0.46 3.10
C GLN A 29 -10.89 -1.91 3.37
N LYS A 30 -11.38 -2.21 4.59
CA LYS A 30 -11.81 -3.56 5.01
C LYS A 30 -12.94 -4.13 4.16
N TYR A 31 -13.93 -3.32 3.77
CA TYR A 31 -15.11 -3.80 3.04
C TYR A 31 -14.75 -4.51 1.74
N GLY A 32 -13.78 -3.99 0.98
CA GLY A 32 -13.40 -4.54 -0.32
C GLY A 32 -12.61 -5.85 -0.25
N VAL A 33 -12.18 -6.28 0.95
CA VAL A 33 -11.31 -7.45 1.12
C VAL A 33 -11.78 -8.40 2.23
N MET A 34 -12.97 -8.15 2.79
CA MET A 34 -13.47 -8.92 3.94
C MET A 34 -13.62 -10.40 3.62
N ASN A 35 -14.07 -10.73 2.41
CA ASN A 35 -14.39 -12.09 1.99
C ASN A 35 -13.18 -12.90 1.49
N ILE A 36 -11.98 -12.31 1.40
CA ILE A 36 -10.80 -12.98 0.82
C ILE A 36 -10.11 -13.85 1.89
N THR A 37 -10.22 -15.17 1.79
CA THR A 37 -9.69 -16.08 2.82
C THR A 37 -8.21 -16.40 2.64
N SER A 38 -7.64 -16.19 1.45
CA SER A 38 -6.23 -16.36 1.16
C SER A 38 -5.44 -15.09 1.47
N ALA A 39 -4.43 -15.18 2.34
CA ALA A 39 -3.57 -14.05 2.69
C ALA A 39 -2.81 -13.51 1.47
N LYS A 40 -2.46 -14.40 0.52
CA LYS A 40 -1.84 -14.04 -0.75
C LYS A 40 -2.80 -13.20 -1.61
N GLU A 41 -4.01 -13.70 -1.84
CA GLU A 41 -5.00 -12.97 -2.65
C GLU A 41 -5.40 -11.64 -2.01
N LEU A 42 -5.49 -11.62 -0.68
CA LEU A 42 -5.75 -10.41 0.09
C LEU A 42 -4.65 -9.37 -0.15
N TRP A 43 -3.39 -9.78 -0.07
CA TRP A 43 -2.25 -8.92 -0.35
C TRP A 43 -2.20 -8.44 -1.80
N ASP A 44 -2.45 -9.34 -2.76
CA ASP A 44 -2.45 -9.02 -4.18
C ASP A 44 -3.58 -8.04 -4.56
N ALA A 45 -4.76 -8.17 -3.95
CA ALA A 45 -5.88 -7.24 -4.12
C ALA A 45 -5.52 -5.84 -3.60
N LEU A 46 -4.89 -5.76 -2.43
CA LEU A 46 -4.41 -4.49 -1.86
C LEU A 46 -3.33 -3.86 -2.75
N LYS A 47 -2.36 -4.66 -3.20
CA LYS A 47 -1.30 -4.20 -4.11
C LYS A 47 -1.89 -3.68 -5.42
N THR A 48 -2.84 -4.39 -6.00
CA THR A 48 -3.50 -3.99 -7.25
C THR A 48 -4.33 -2.72 -7.09
N ARG A 49 -4.94 -2.50 -5.92
CA ARG A 49 -5.78 -1.33 -5.68
C ARG A 49 -4.97 -0.09 -5.30
N TYR A 50 -3.93 -0.25 -4.49
CA TYR A 50 -3.22 0.88 -3.86
C TYR A 50 -1.78 1.07 -4.35
N MET A 51 -1.15 0.03 -4.89
CA MET A 51 0.22 0.08 -5.43
C MET A 51 0.23 -0.06 -6.96
N LYS A 52 -0.90 0.20 -7.61
CA LYS A 52 -0.99 0.14 -9.08
C LYS A 52 -0.13 1.24 -9.69
N LYS A 53 0.74 0.86 -10.62
CA LYS A 53 1.37 1.75 -11.61
C LYS A 53 0.33 2.22 -12.64
N SER A 54 -0.78 2.79 -12.18
CA SER A 54 -1.85 3.25 -13.05
C SER A 54 -1.56 4.66 -13.56
N ALA A 55 -2.09 4.99 -14.74
CA ALA A 55 -2.00 6.33 -15.29
C ALA A 55 -2.65 7.35 -14.36
N GLU A 56 -3.74 7.00 -13.66
CA GLU A 56 -4.41 7.89 -12.70
C GLU A 56 -3.53 8.15 -11.48
N ASN A 57 -2.87 7.12 -10.91
CA ASN A 57 -1.96 7.30 -9.77
C ASN A 57 -0.75 8.16 -10.15
N ARG A 58 -0.17 7.92 -11.33
CA ARG A 58 0.94 8.74 -11.84
C ARG A 58 0.50 10.20 -12.06
N LEU A 59 -0.68 10.41 -12.66
CA LEU A 59 -1.24 11.75 -12.87
C LEU A 59 -1.53 12.47 -11.55
N HIS A 60 -2.06 11.75 -10.56
CA HIS A 60 -2.31 12.29 -9.23
C HIS A 60 -1.02 12.77 -8.54
N LEU A 61 0.03 11.93 -8.53
CA LEU A 61 1.32 12.30 -7.93
C LEU A 61 2.00 13.45 -8.69
N LYS A 62 1.96 13.46 -10.03
CA LYS A 62 2.47 14.59 -10.83
C LYS A 62 1.71 15.88 -10.50
N SER A 63 0.39 15.82 -10.38
CA SER A 63 -0.43 16.98 -10.00
C SER A 63 -0.07 17.50 -8.61
N LYS A 64 0.19 16.59 -7.66
CA LYS A 64 0.66 16.95 -6.31
C LYS A 64 2.04 17.59 -6.33
N LEU A 65 2.96 17.09 -7.17
CA LEU A 65 4.30 17.67 -7.35
C LEU A 65 4.23 19.09 -7.93
N TYR A 66 3.47 19.30 -9.00
CA TYR A 66 3.31 20.63 -9.61
C TYR A 66 2.67 21.66 -8.68
N ARG A 67 1.83 21.19 -7.74
CA ARG A 67 1.20 22.03 -6.71
C ARG A 67 1.97 22.03 -5.39
N PHE A 68 3.11 21.37 -5.32
CA PHE A 68 3.89 21.27 -4.09
C PHE A 68 4.55 22.62 -3.82
N GLN A 69 4.20 23.23 -2.69
CA GLN A 69 4.69 24.54 -2.30
C GLN A 69 5.12 24.50 -0.85
N TYR A 70 6.09 25.36 -0.52
CA TYR A 70 6.52 25.53 0.86
C TYR A 70 5.38 26.04 1.73
N LYS A 71 5.16 25.40 2.88
CA LYS A 71 4.18 25.84 3.86
C LYS A 71 4.87 26.68 4.92
N GLN A 72 4.45 27.93 5.05
CA GLN A 72 4.93 28.83 6.10
C GLN A 72 4.70 28.22 7.48
N GLY A 73 5.72 28.24 8.34
CA GLY A 73 5.70 27.57 9.66
C GLY A 73 6.23 26.13 9.67
N MET A 74 6.48 25.52 8.50
CA MET A 74 7.21 24.25 8.42
C MET A 74 8.72 24.48 8.59
N LYS A 75 9.47 23.49 9.06
CA LYS A 75 10.94 23.51 8.97
C LYS A 75 11.36 23.12 7.54
N MET A 76 12.36 23.79 6.98
CA MET A 76 12.88 23.49 5.64
C MET A 76 13.26 22.01 5.48
N ILE A 77 13.85 21.40 6.51
CA ILE A 77 14.23 19.98 6.44
C ILE A 77 13.01 19.06 6.26
N GLY A 78 11.92 19.31 6.97
CA GLY A 78 10.68 18.53 6.81
C GLY A 78 10.03 18.75 5.44
N HIS A 79 10.13 19.98 4.90
CA HIS A 79 9.65 20.26 3.55
C HIS A 79 10.43 19.45 2.50
N LEU A 80 11.76 19.40 2.62
CA LEU A 80 12.62 18.61 1.73
C LEU A 80 12.37 17.11 1.88
N GLU A 81 12.11 16.61 3.09
CA GLU A 81 11.74 15.20 3.32
C GLU A 81 10.43 14.85 2.63
N GLU A 82 9.40 15.69 2.74
CA GLU A 82 8.13 15.49 2.03
C GLU A 82 8.29 15.53 0.51
N PHE A 83 9.13 16.45 0.01
CA PHE A 83 9.44 16.56 -1.41
C PHE A 83 10.17 15.30 -1.94
N ASN A 84 11.21 14.85 -1.23
CA ASN A 84 11.97 13.65 -1.59
C ASN A 84 11.10 12.39 -1.55
N LYS A 85 10.19 12.29 -0.58
CA LYS A 85 9.21 11.21 -0.51
C LYS A 85 8.33 11.19 -1.76
N LEU A 86 7.83 12.36 -2.20
CA LEU A 86 7.00 12.48 -3.39
C LEU A 86 7.75 12.07 -4.67
N LEU A 87 9.03 12.44 -4.79
CA LEU A 87 9.88 12.01 -5.91
C LEU A 87 10.13 10.49 -5.90
N ALA A 88 10.38 9.90 -4.73
CA ALA A 88 10.57 8.45 -4.60
C ALA A 88 9.29 7.68 -4.95
N GLU A 89 8.11 8.17 -4.53
CA GLU A 89 6.82 7.61 -4.90
C GLU A 89 6.60 7.66 -6.43
N LEU A 90 6.97 8.77 -7.08
CA LEU A 90 6.90 8.90 -8.55
C LEU A 90 7.84 7.93 -9.27
N ALA A 91 9.11 7.84 -8.83
CA ALA A 91 10.09 6.95 -9.43
C ALA A 91 9.65 5.47 -9.36
N ASN A 92 9.06 5.06 -8.23
CA ASN A 92 8.52 3.70 -8.06
C ASN A 92 7.37 3.36 -9.02
N LEU A 93 6.67 4.37 -9.57
CA LEU A 93 5.61 4.17 -10.56
C LEU A 93 6.09 4.24 -12.02
N GLU A 94 7.30 4.75 -12.28
CA GLU A 94 7.88 4.84 -13.63
C GLU A 94 8.72 3.62 -14.02
N VAL A 95 9.29 2.91 -13.03
CA VAL A 95 9.91 1.58 -13.20
C VAL A 95 8.84 0.54 -13.52
#